data_AF-A0A968JJP0-F1
#
_entry.id   AF-A0A968JJP0-F1
#
_cell.length_a   1.000
_cell.length_b   1.000
_cell.length_c   1.000
_cell.angle_alpha   90.00
_cell.angle_beta   90.00
_cell.angle_gamma   90.00
#
_symmetry.space_group_name_H-M   'P 1'
#
loop_
_entity.id
_entity.type
_entity.pdbx_description
1 polymer ?
#
loop_
_entity_poly.entity_id
_entity_poly.type
_entity_poly.pdbx_seq_one_letter_code
_entity_poly.pdbx_strand_id
1 'polypeptide(L)' 'MLNIDFGDSSQEHACVGHQEGDWIIFICSKCNYQRHINWRTGEMRTNGSNTAIPHSGEHFPVIAKQVVQDLN' A
#
# COMPACT_ATOMS: atom_id res chain seq x y z
N MET A 1 -9.97 -4.05 37.31
CA MET A 1 -10.00 -4.66 35.98
C MET A 1 -9.40 -3.66 35.01
N LEU A 2 -8.32 -4.04 34.32
CA LEU A 2 -7.75 -3.23 33.26
C LEU A 2 -8.56 -3.52 31.99
N ASN A 3 -9.36 -2.55 31.54
CA ASN A 3 -9.96 -2.60 30.21
C ASN A 3 -8.88 -2.20 29.21
N ILE A 4 -8.30 -3.19 28.55
CA ILE A 4 -7.43 -2.99 27.38
C ILE A 4 -8.36 -3.01 26.17
N ASP A 5 -8.63 -1.82 25.63
CA ASP A 5 -9.32 -1.66 24.36
C ASP A 5 -8.29 -1.90 23.23
N PHE A 6 -8.51 -2.93 22.42
CA PHE A 6 -7.62 -3.29 21.31
C PHE A 6 -7.85 -2.45 20.05
N GLY A 7 -8.70 -1.41 20.13
CA GLY A 7 -8.99 -0.52 19.01
C GLY A 7 -9.87 -1.23 17.98
N ASP A 8 -11.02 -0.63 17.70
CA ASP A 8 -11.97 -1.13 16.72
C ASP A 8 -11.28 -1.31 15.34
N SER A 9 -11.26 -2.55 14.84
CA SER A 9 -10.71 -2.89 13.52
C SER A 9 -11.52 -2.29 12.36
N SER A 10 -12.59 -1.54 12.65
CA SER A 10 -13.45 -0.87 11.69
C SER A 10 -12.81 0.33 10.97
N GLN A 11 -11.64 0.81 11.42
CA GLN A 11 -10.99 1.99 10.83
C GLN A 11 -9.97 1.67 9.73
N GLU A 12 -9.84 0.41 9.29
CA GLU A 12 -8.92 0.11 8.20
C GLU A 12 -9.29 0.83 6.89
N HIS A 13 -8.29 1.43 6.27
CA HIS A 13 -8.42 2.12 5.01
C HIS A 13 -7.88 1.26 3.88
N ALA A 14 -8.77 0.86 2.97
CA ALA A 14 -8.38 0.25 1.71
C ALA A 14 -7.75 1.29 0.78
N CYS A 15 -6.52 1.01 0.33
CA CYS A 15 -5.76 1.77 -0.63
C CYS A 15 -5.85 1.12 -2.00
N VAL A 16 -5.95 1.96 -3.04
CA VAL A 16 -5.83 1.52 -4.42
C VAL A 16 -4.38 1.64 -4.84
N GLY A 17 -3.81 0.54 -5.36
CA GLY A 17 -2.46 0.50 -5.91
C GLY A 17 -2.47 0.68 -7.43
N HIS A 18 -1.62 1.55 -7.95
CA HIS A 18 -1.29 1.61 -9.37
C HIS A 18 0.22 1.73 -9.57
N GLN A 19 0.70 1.46 -10.79
CA GLN A 19 2.13 1.46 -11.09
C GLN A 19 2.49 2.54 -12.11
N GLU A 20 3.50 3.34 -11.78
CA GLU A 20 4.08 4.38 -12.63
C GLU A 20 5.58 4.10 -12.79
N GLY A 21 5.96 3.46 -13.90
CA GLY A 21 7.32 3.01 -14.15
C GLY A 21 7.80 2.02 -13.08
N ASP A 22 8.86 2.39 -12.36
CA ASP A 22 9.43 1.56 -11.29
C ASP A 22 8.72 1.74 -9.93
N TRP A 23 7.76 2.67 -9.83
CA TRP A 23 7.06 2.97 -8.59
C TRP A 23 5.66 2.36 -8.55
N ILE A 24 5.37 1.67 -7.44
CA ILE A 24 4.03 1.26 -7.05
C ILE A 24 3.50 2.33 -6.08
N ILE A 25 2.36 2.92 -6.40
CA ILE A 25 1.75 4.01 -5.65
C ILE A 25 0.44 3.51 -5.06
N PHE A 26 0.36 3.50 -3.74
CA PHE A 26 -0.85 3.21 -2.98
C PHE A 26 -1.48 4.52 -2.52
N ILE A 27 -2.71 4.79 -2.93
CA ILE A 27 -3.47 5.97 -2.56
C ILE A 27 -4.69 5.56 -1.73
N CYS A 28 -4.85 6.18 -0.56
CA CYS A 28 -6.04 6.03 0.25
C CYS A 28 -7.15 6.95 -0.25
N SER A 29 -8.36 6.43 -0.43
CA SER A 29 -9.54 7.23 -0.81
C SER A 29 -10.21 7.95 0.37
N LYS A 30 -9.90 7.52 1.60
CA LYS A 30 -10.51 8.01 2.84
C LYS A 30 -9.68 9.06 3.58
N CYS A 31 -8.40 9.24 3.23
CA CYS A 31 -7.54 10.24 3.84
C CYS A 31 -6.40 10.66 2.89
N ASN A 32 -5.53 11.56 3.34
CA ASN A 32 -4.39 12.06 2.58
C ASN A 32 -3.17 11.11 2.56
N TYR A 33 -3.34 9.85 2.96
CA TYR A 33 -2.27 8.86 3.00
C TYR A 33 -1.90 8.37 1.60
N GLN A 34 -0.60 8.35 1.32
CA GLN A 34 -0.01 7.74 0.13
C GLN A 34 1.28 7.01 0.47
N ARG A 35 1.48 5.83 -0.14
CA ARG A 35 2.73 5.07 -0.03
C ARG A 35 3.27 4.74 -1.42
N HIS A 36 4.50 5.12 -1.66
CA HIS A 36 5.24 4.83 -2.89
C HIS A 36 6.29 3.76 -2.56
N ILE A 37 6.34 2.71 -3.36
CA ILE A 37 7.33 1.63 -3.25
C ILE A 37 7.99 1.46 -4.61
N ASN A 38 9.30 1.66 -4.70
CA ASN A 38 10.05 1.33 -5.89
C ASN A 38 10.31 -0.19 -5.90
N TRP A 39 9.71 -0.93 -6.83
CA TRP A 39 9.83 -2.39 -6.83
C TRP A 39 11.23 -2.87 -7.25
N ARG A 40 11.98 -2.04 -7.99
CA ARG A 40 13.34 -2.37 -8.45
C ARG A 40 14.38 -2.18 -7.36
N THR A 41 14.27 -1.07 -6.60
CA THR A 41 15.26 -0.70 -5.57
C THR A 41 14.82 -1.06 -4.15
N GLY A 42 13.53 -1.32 -3.94
CA GLY A 42 12.93 -1.49 -2.61
C GLY A 42 12.72 -0.17 -1.85
N GLU A 43 13.02 0.98 -2.44
CA GLU A 43 12.86 2.28 -1.79
C GLU A 43 11.38 2.55 -1.44
N MET A 44 11.12 2.97 -0.21
CA MET A 44 9.77 3.30 0.26
C MET A 44 9.67 4.77 0.67
N ARG A 45 8.64 5.46 0.16
CA ARG A 45 8.29 6.82 0.57
C ARG A 45 6.84 6.87 1.01
N THR A 46 6.59 7.38 2.20
CA THR A 46 5.22 7.55 2.73
C THR A 46 4.94 9.04 2.89
N ASN A 47 3.82 9.49 2.35
CA ASN A 47 3.34 10.87 2.45
C ASN A 47 1.95 10.87 3.12
N GLY A 48 1.64 11.92 3.89
CA GLY A 48 0.34 12.08 4.56
C GLY A 48 0.42 11.98 6.08
N SER A 49 -0.61 12.51 6.75
CA SER A 49 -0.57 12.81 8.19
C SER A 49 -1.16 11.73 9.09
N ASN A 50 -1.82 10.71 8.52
CA ASN A 50 -2.60 9.75 9.31
C ASN A 50 -2.07 8.32 9.19
N THR A 51 -0.80 8.13 9.55
CA THR A 51 -0.17 6.80 9.66
C THR A 51 -0.65 5.98 10.86
N ALA A 52 -1.37 6.61 11.79
CA ALA A 52 -1.94 5.95 12.98
C ALA A 52 -3.11 5.02 12.64
N ILE A 53 -3.73 5.18 11.46
CA ILE A 53 -4.78 4.31 10.97
C ILE A 53 -4.16 3.18 10.12
N PRO A 54 -4.54 1.91 10.32
CA PRO A 54 -4.12 0.82 9.46
C PRO A 54 -4.55 1.03 8.01
N HIS A 55 -3.62 0.86 7.07
CA HIS A 55 -3.88 0.92 5.63
C HIS A 55 -3.48 -0.42 4.99
N SER A 56 -4.38 -1.00 4.21
CA SER A 56 -4.10 -2.17 3.36
C SER A 56 -4.27 -1.82 1.90
N GLY A 57 -3.47 -2.46 1.05
CA GLY A 57 -3.59 -2.34 -0.39
C GLY A 57 -2.90 -3.52 -1.03
N GLU A 58 -3.52 -4.08 -2.06
CA GLU A 58 -2.92 -5.10 -2.90
C GLU A 58 -2.52 -4.46 -4.21
N HIS A 59 -1.32 -4.79 -4.69
CA HIS A 59 -0.88 -4.44 -6.04
C HIS A 59 -0.28 -5.67 -6.68
N PHE A 60 -0.83 -6.05 -7.84
CA PHE A 60 -0.22 -7.05 -8.70
C PHE A 60 0.73 -6.32 -9.65
N PRO A 61 2.07 -6.43 -9.47
CA PRO A 61 3.01 -5.73 -10.33
C PRO A 61 2.80 -6.15 -11.79
N VAL A 62 2.72 -5.17 -12.69
CA VAL A 62 2.49 -5.40 -14.13
C VAL A 62 3.62 -6.25 -14.72
N ILE A 63 4.80 -6.17 -14.12
CA ILE A 63 6.01 -6.88 -14.54
C ILE A 63 5.92 -8.37 -14.17
N ALA A 64 5.13 -8.77 -13.17
CA ALA A 64 4.90 -10.19 -12.91
C ALA A 64 4.17 -10.87 -14.09
N LYS A 65 3.33 -10.15 -14.84
CA LYS A 65 2.77 -10.70 -16.09
C LYS A 65 3.83 -10.89 -17.17
N GLN A 66 4.76 -9.96 -17.30
CA GLN A 66 5.81 -10.04 -18.33
C GLN A 66 6.87 -11.09 -17.97
N VAL A 67 7.33 -11.15 -16.71
CA VAL A 67 8.30 -12.16 -16.25
C VAL A 67 7.73 -13.58 -16.35
N VAL A 68 6.43 -13.78 -16.07
CA VAL A 68 5.79 -15.09 -16.28
C VAL A 68 5.68 -15.44 -17.77
N GLN A 69 5.53 -14.45 -18.66
CA GLN A 69 5.53 -14.68 -20.11
C GLN A 69 6.92 -14.96 -20.67
N ASP A 70 7.96 -14.35 -20.12
CA ASP A 70 9.35 -14.53 -20.56
C ASP A 70 9.99 -15.83 -20.03
N LEU A 71 9.28 -16.58 -19.17
CA LEU A 71 9.68 -17.88 -18.64
C LEU A 71 9.06 -19.08 -19.41
N ASN A 72 8.27 -18.82 -20.46
CA ASN A 72 7.64 -19.85 -21.30
C ASN A 72 8.22 -19.89 -22.71
#